data_AF-A0A6P0LYE9-F1
#
_entry.id   AF-A0A6P0LYE9-F1
#
_cell.length_a   1.000
_cell.length_b   1.000
_cell.length_c   1.000
_cell.angle_alpha   90.00
_cell.angle_beta   90.00
_cell.angle_gamma   90.00
#
_symmetry.space_group_name_H-M   'P 1'
#
loop_
_entity.id
_entity.type
_entity.pdbx_description
1 polymer ?
#
loop_
_entity_poly.entity_id
_entity_poly.type
_entity_poly.pdbx_seq_one_letter_code
_entity_poly.pdbx_strand_id
1 'polypeptide(L)'
;MSPGLSIGGIYSRVFAELYPEEVVGMVLVDSSHPEQEERWPPAPVNLEPSPVKLWLIRQSAAMGVLRLWSHLPNPIFGQIPPEMLPQLKAFTPQSTVAAVAEIKLVHGNLQRAKTTQSLGDRPLVVLTATKPVTLDELPRGLTLEYMQKLTELKQELHAELATLSSSSQHIISEQSGHLMYFDQPSLIIDGIHHVVDDLRRR
;
A
#
# COMPACT_ATOMS: atom_id res chain seq x y z
N MET A 1 5.42 6.86 12.03
CA MET A 1 5.47 5.70 11.10
C MET A 1 4.05 5.60 10.63
N SER A 2 3.76 6.15 9.45
CA SER A 2 2.37 6.24 8.97
C SER A 2 1.87 4.81 8.72
N PRO A 3 0.66 4.45 9.15
CA PRO A 3 0.01 3.18 8.76
C PRO A 3 0.09 3.01 7.23
N GLY A 4 0.27 1.77 6.76
CA GLY A 4 0.64 1.41 5.39
C GLY A 4 -0.01 2.26 4.29
N LEU A 5 0.83 2.97 3.52
CA LEU A 5 0.38 4.01 2.60
C LEU A 5 0.08 3.51 1.18
N SER A 6 0.09 2.19 0.89
CA SER A 6 -0.01 1.50 -0.43
C SER A 6 -0.49 2.36 -1.63
N ILE A 7 0.35 3.34 -1.95
CA ILE A 7 0.04 4.50 -2.80
C ILE A 7 -0.01 4.07 -4.27
N GLY A 8 0.52 2.87 -4.55
CA GLY A 8 0.45 2.23 -5.86
C GLY A 8 -0.97 2.22 -6.42
N GLY A 9 -2.00 1.91 -5.62
CA GLY A 9 -3.37 1.91 -6.14
C GLY A 9 -3.91 3.31 -6.44
N ILE A 10 -3.44 4.35 -5.74
CA ILE A 10 -3.71 5.75 -6.10
C ILE A 10 -3.10 6.07 -7.46
N TYR A 11 -1.85 5.67 -7.71
CA TYR A 11 -1.21 5.85 -9.01
C TYR A 11 -1.89 5.06 -10.11
N SER A 12 -2.25 3.79 -9.87
CA SER A 12 -2.96 2.97 -10.84
C SER A 12 -4.28 3.60 -11.25
N ARG A 13 -5.02 4.20 -10.30
CA ARG A 13 -6.27 4.91 -10.59
C ARG A 13 -6.04 6.17 -11.43
N VAL A 14 -5.06 6.99 -11.07
CA VAL A 14 -4.70 8.17 -11.87
C VAL A 14 -4.23 7.77 -13.27
N PHE A 15 -3.45 6.69 -13.39
CA PHE A 15 -3.02 6.15 -14.68
C PHE A 15 -4.21 5.71 -15.54
N ALA A 16 -5.17 4.97 -14.97
CA ALA A 16 -6.37 4.53 -15.69
C ALA A 16 -7.27 5.69 -16.17
N GLU A 17 -7.29 6.80 -15.44
CA GLU A 17 -7.97 8.02 -15.87
C GLU A 17 -7.23 8.71 -17.03
N LEU A 18 -5.90 8.77 -16.98
CA LEU A 18 -5.07 9.43 -17.99
C LEU A 18 -4.97 8.61 -19.29
N TYR A 19 -4.99 7.28 -19.18
CA TYR A 19 -4.82 6.33 -20.28
C TYR A 19 -5.96 5.30 -20.31
N PRO A 20 -7.22 5.72 -20.50
CA PRO A 20 -8.38 4.84 -20.42
C PRO A 20 -8.35 3.70 -21.44
N GLU A 21 -7.77 3.92 -22.61
CA GLU A 21 -7.67 2.91 -23.68
C GLU A 21 -6.55 1.87 -23.42
N GLU A 22 -5.62 2.15 -22.49
CA GLU A 22 -4.52 1.23 -22.14
C GLU A 22 -4.83 0.38 -20.89
N VAL A 23 -5.94 0.66 -20.20
CA VAL A 23 -6.36 -0.07 -19.00
C VAL A 23 -7.67 -0.79 -19.25
N VAL A 24 -7.59 -2.11 -19.38
CA VAL A 24 -8.75 -2.98 -19.59
C VAL A 24 -9.36 -3.52 -18.28
N GLY A 25 -8.62 -3.47 -17.18
CA GLY A 25 -9.04 -3.93 -15.86
C GLY A 25 -7.99 -3.62 -14.78
N MET A 26 -8.30 -3.85 -13.52
CA MET A 26 -7.45 -3.45 -12.40
C MET A 26 -7.52 -4.43 -11.21
N VAL A 27 -6.38 -4.62 -10.53
CA VAL A 27 -6.30 -5.31 -9.23
C VAL A 27 -5.71 -4.33 -8.21
N LEU A 28 -6.48 -4.00 -7.18
CA LEU A 28 -6.07 -3.14 -6.06
C LEU A 28 -5.70 -4.01 -4.87
N VAL A 29 -4.41 -4.09 -4.54
CA VAL A 29 -3.88 -4.93 -3.46
C VAL A 29 -3.62 -4.09 -2.21
N ASP A 30 -4.42 -4.30 -1.17
CA ASP A 30 -4.46 -3.55 0.08
C ASP A 30 -4.28 -2.04 -0.10
N SER A 31 -4.91 -1.47 -1.15
CA SER A 31 -4.64 -0.11 -1.68
C SER A 31 -5.12 1.01 -0.76
N SER A 32 -4.42 2.16 -0.79
CA SER A 32 -4.94 3.38 -0.17
C SER A 32 -6.24 3.88 -0.82
N HIS A 33 -7.10 4.47 0.01
CA HIS A 33 -8.30 5.20 -0.43
C HIS A 33 -8.04 6.72 -0.38
N PRO A 34 -8.51 7.52 -1.38
CA PRO A 34 -8.30 8.97 -1.45
C PRO A 34 -8.73 9.75 -0.20
N GLU A 35 -9.75 9.26 0.51
CA GLU A 35 -10.33 9.90 1.70
C GLU A 35 -9.85 9.28 3.02
N GLN A 36 -8.90 8.35 2.99
CA GLN A 36 -8.52 7.60 4.20
C GLN A 36 -7.96 8.50 5.30
N GLU A 37 -7.09 9.46 4.96
CA GLU A 37 -6.46 10.36 5.94
C GLU A 37 -7.49 11.24 6.65
N GLU A 38 -8.53 11.65 5.93
CA GLU A 38 -9.61 12.51 6.45
C GLU A 38 -10.58 11.75 7.34
N ARG A 39 -10.71 10.42 7.12
CA ARG A 39 -11.62 9.54 7.87
C ARG A 39 -10.93 8.77 8.99
N TRP A 40 -9.61 8.88 9.13
CA TRP A 40 -8.89 8.17 10.17
C TRP A 40 -9.41 8.53 11.57
N PRO A 41 -9.55 7.54 12.46
CA PRO A 41 -9.86 7.81 13.85
C PRO A 41 -8.71 8.62 14.50
N PRO A 42 -9.01 9.40 15.56
CA PRO A 42 -7.99 10.16 16.27
C PRO A 42 -6.91 9.23 16.79
N ALA A 43 -5.66 9.49 16.37
CA ALA A 43 -4.54 8.66 16.73
C ALA A 43 -4.13 8.89 18.20
N PRO A 44 -3.78 7.84 18.95
CA PRO A 44 -3.30 7.96 20.33
C PRO A 44 -1.92 8.64 20.43
N VAL A 45 -1.21 8.76 19.31
CA VAL A 45 0.09 9.43 19.19
C VAL A 45 0.19 10.19 17.87
N ASN A 46 1.11 11.15 17.79
CA ASN A 46 1.38 11.85 16.55
C ASN A 46 1.98 10.90 15.50
N LEU A 47 1.26 10.69 14.40
CA LEU A 47 1.68 9.84 13.29
C LEU A 47 2.49 10.58 12.23
N GLU A 48 2.44 11.92 12.25
CA GLU A 48 3.13 12.78 11.28
C GLU A 48 4.64 12.52 11.31
N PRO A 49 5.25 12.31 10.13
CA PRO A 49 6.68 12.08 10.07
C PRO A 49 7.43 13.36 10.42
N SER A 50 8.32 13.27 11.42
CA SER A 50 9.17 14.41 11.83
C SER A 50 10.02 14.93 10.65
N PRO A 51 9.91 16.23 10.29
CA PRO A 51 10.67 16.81 9.18
C PRO A 51 12.18 16.70 9.37
N VAL A 52 12.66 16.89 10.60
CA VAL A 52 14.08 16.75 10.95
C VAL A 52 14.53 15.30 10.78
N LYS A 53 13.73 14.34 11.23
CA LYS A 53 14.04 12.91 11.07
C LYS A 53 14.06 12.50 9.59
N LEU A 54 13.07 12.93 8.80
CA LEU A 54 13.03 12.68 7.36
C LEU A 54 14.22 13.30 6.64
N TRP A 55 14.61 14.53 7.01
CA TRP A 55 15.80 15.17 6.46
C TRP A 55 17.06 14.36 6.79
N LEU A 56 17.25 13.93 8.04
CA LEU A 56 18.37 13.09 8.46
C LEU A 56 18.42 11.76 7.69
N ILE A 57 17.28 11.07 7.55
CA ILE A 57 17.16 9.82 6.77
C ILE A 57 17.55 10.05 5.31
N ARG A 58 17.10 11.15 4.70
CA ARG A 58 17.46 11.49 3.32
C ARG A 58 18.96 11.75 3.18
N GLN A 59 19.57 12.50 4.10
CA GLN A 59 21.02 12.78 4.03
C GLN A 59 21.83 11.50 4.19
N SER A 60 21.49 10.62 5.14
CA SER A 60 22.18 9.35 5.33
C SER A 60 22.01 8.42 4.12
N ALA A 61 20.83 8.43 3.49
CA ALA A 61 20.58 7.72 2.24
C ALA A 61 21.45 8.25 1.09
N ALA A 62 21.45 9.57 0.87
CA ALA A 62 22.22 10.19 -0.21
C ALA A 62 23.73 9.94 -0.10
N MET A 63 24.25 9.87 1.13
CA MET A 63 25.65 9.55 1.41
C MET A 63 25.98 8.05 1.39
N GLY A 64 24.99 7.18 1.17
CA GLY A 64 25.18 5.73 1.14
C GLY A 64 25.39 5.06 2.51
N VAL A 65 25.22 5.80 3.62
CA VAL A 65 25.38 5.29 4.99
C VAL A 65 24.39 4.15 5.27
N LEU A 66 23.21 4.20 4.66
CA LEU A 66 22.18 3.15 4.79
C LEU A 66 22.62 1.78 4.27
N ARG A 67 23.68 1.70 3.46
CA ARG A 67 24.26 0.40 3.03
C ARG A 67 24.77 -0.41 4.23
N LEU A 68 25.23 0.27 5.29
CA LEU A 68 25.71 -0.35 6.51
C LEU A 68 24.58 -1.00 7.33
N TRP A 69 23.33 -0.52 7.18
CA TRP A 69 22.17 -1.12 7.85
C TRP A 69 21.80 -2.50 7.31
N SER A 70 22.27 -2.87 6.13
CA SER A 70 22.09 -4.22 5.59
C SER A 70 22.89 -5.30 6.31
N HIS A 71 23.78 -4.91 7.22
CA HIS A 71 24.51 -5.80 8.12
C HIS A 71 23.85 -5.95 9.49
N LEU A 72 22.77 -5.21 9.76
CA LEU A 72 21.99 -5.32 10.98
C LEU A 72 20.83 -6.30 10.77
N PRO A 73 20.45 -7.09 11.80
CA PRO A 73 19.30 -7.98 11.70
C PRO A 73 18.02 -7.16 11.46
N ASN A 74 17.34 -7.44 10.36
CA ASN A 74 16.07 -6.84 10.00
C ASN A 74 15.08 -7.97 9.62
N PRO A 75 13.94 -8.11 10.31
CA PRO A 75 12.99 -9.19 10.09
C PRO A 75 12.41 -9.21 8.66
N ILE A 76 12.35 -8.05 7.98
CA ILE A 76 11.91 -7.98 6.57
C ILE A 76 12.97 -8.57 5.65
N PHE A 77 14.26 -8.30 5.89
CA PHE A 77 15.35 -8.87 5.08
C PHE A 77 15.47 -10.39 5.27
N GLY A 78 15.02 -10.92 6.40
CA GLY A 78 14.97 -12.37 6.63
C GLY A 78 13.98 -13.12 5.76
N GLN A 79 12.97 -12.44 5.20
CA GLN A 79 11.98 -13.03 4.28
C GLN A 79 12.37 -12.92 2.81
N ILE A 80 13.45 -12.17 2.51
CA ILE A 80 13.92 -11.94 1.14
C ILE A 80 14.91 -13.04 0.75
N PRO A 81 14.76 -13.67 -0.43
CA PRO A 81 15.71 -14.67 -0.90
C PRO A 81 17.15 -14.14 -0.92
N PRO A 82 18.16 -14.92 -0.46
CA PRO A 82 19.54 -14.46 -0.35
C PRO A 82 20.13 -13.88 -1.64
N GLU A 83 19.70 -14.38 -2.79
CA GLU A 83 20.11 -13.96 -4.14
C GLU A 83 19.66 -12.53 -4.49
N MET A 84 18.66 -11.98 -3.81
CA MET A 84 18.16 -10.62 -4.01
C MET A 84 18.81 -9.59 -3.06
N LEU A 85 19.52 -10.04 -2.03
CA LEU A 85 20.13 -9.17 -1.04
C LEU A 85 21.16 -8.20 -1.64
N PRO A 86 22.02 -8.57 -2.61
CA PRO A 86 22.94 -7.62 -3.24
C PRO A 86 22.23 -6.46 -3.95
N GLN A 87 21.15 -6.75 -4.67
CA GLN A 87 20.34 -5.77 -5.39
C GLN A 87 19.65 -4.86 -4.38
N LEU A 88 19.02 -5.43 -3.34
CA LEU A 88 18.40 -4.64 -2.29
C LEU A 88 19.40 -3.68 -1.64
N LYS A 89 20.62 -4.14 -1.33
CA LYS A 89 21.70 -3.30 -0.80
C LYS A 89 22.09 -2.17 -1.74
N ALA A 90 22.17 -2.45 -3.04
CA ALA A 90 22.51 -1.45 -4.05
C ALA A 90 21.43 -0.37 -4.20
N PHE A 91 20.14 -0.78 -4.20
CA PHE A 91 19.01 0.11 -4.46
C PHE A 91 18.49 0.83 -3.21
N THR A 92 18.65 0.28 -2.00
CA THR A 92 18.11 0.86 -0.75
C THR A 92 18.39 2.37 -0.59
N PRO A 93 19.62 2.88 -0.81
CA PRO A 93 19.88 4.32 -0.67
C PRO A 93 19.05 5.16 -1.67
N GLN A 94 19.01 4.75 -2.93
CA GLN A 94 18.28 5.45 -3.98
C GLN A 94 16.76 5.38 -3.74
N SER A 95 16.23 4.19 -3.43
CA SER A 95 14.81 4.00 -3.11
C SER A 95 14.39 4.78 -1.87
N THR A 96 15.26 4.91 -0.86
CA THR A 96 14.96 5.70 0.34
C THR A 96 14.84 7.20 0.03
N VAL A 97 15.74 7.72 -0.81
CA VAL A 97 15.68 9.13 -1.25
C VAL A 97 14.36 9.40 -1.99
N ALA A 98 13.95 8.48 -2.87
CA ALA A 98 12.68 8.56 -3.59
C ALA A 98 11.47 8.46 -2.65
N ALA A 99 11.45 7.49 -1.75
CA ALA A 99 10.36 7.30 -0.77
C ALA A 99 10.18 8.52 0.14
N VAL A 100 11.27 9.15 0.60
CA VAL A 100 11.17 10.38 1.40
C VAL A 100 10.63 11.55 0.57
N ALA A 101 10.93 11.63 -0.73
CA ALA A 101 10.33 12.63 -1.60
C ALA A 101 8.83 12.35 -1.82
N GLU A 102 8.45 11.08 -1.99
CA GLU A 102 7.08 10.63 -2.19
C GLU A 102 6.18 10.94 -0.99
N ILE A 103 6.65 10.75 0.25
CA ILE A 103 5.90 11.09 1.47
C ILE A 103 5.40 12.54 1.45
N LYS A 104 6.15 13.47 0.85
CA LYS A 104 5.75 14.88 0.75
C LYS A 104 4.63 15.14 -0.24
N LEU A 105 4.41 14.22 -1.18
CA LEU A 105 3.45 14.33 -2.27
C LEU A 105 2.19 13.50 -2.02
N VAL A 106 2.20 12.58 -1.05
CA VAL A 106 1.08 11.67 -0.73
C VAL A 106 -0.23 12.43 -0.62
N HIS A 107 -0.28 13.50 0.17
CA HIS A 107 -1.52 14.26 0.34
C HIS A 107 -2.06 14.83 -0.98
N GLY A 108 -1.18 15.40 -1.81
CA GLY A 108 -1.56 15.90 -3.14
C GLY A 108 -2.05 14.79 -4.07
N ASN A 109 -1.41 13.62 -4.01
CA ASN A 109 -1.82 12.45 -4.81
C ASN A 109 -3.18 11.91 -4.37
N LEU A 110 -3.46 11.87 -3.06
CA LEU A 110 -4.78 11.49 -2.53
C LEU A 110 -5.86 12.45 -3.01
N GLN A 111 -5.63 13.77 -2.93
CA GLN A 111 -6.59 14.75 -3.43
C GLN A 111 -6.82 14.62 -4.94
N ARG A 112 -5.77 14.38 -5.75
CA ARG A 112 -5.92 14.13 -7.20
C ARG A 112 -6.74 12.86 -7.48
N ALA A 113 -6.65 11.86 -6.62
CA ALA A 113 -7.36 10.61 -6.77
C ALA A 113 -8.85 10.69 -6.41
N LYS A 114 -9.27 11.68 -5.63
CA LYS A 114 -10.69 11.94 -5.35
C LYS A 114 -11.48 12.28 -6.62
N THR A 115 -10.82 12.91 -7.59
CA THR A 115 -11.46 13.31 -8.85
C THR A 115 -11.34 12.26 -9.95
N THR A 116 -10.76 11.07 -9.67
CA THR A 116 -10.66 10.02 -10.68
C THR A 116 -12.03 9.49 -11.03
N GLN A 117 -12.25 9.23 -12.30
CA GLN A 117 -13.52 8.71 -12.79
C GLN A 117 -13.73 7.24 -12.42
N SER A 118 -14.97 6.78 -12.60
CA SER A 118 -15.31 5.36 -12.54
C SER A 118 -14.54 4.56 -13.60
N LEU A 119 -14.26 3.29 -13.30
CA LEU A 119 -13.73 2.30 -14.23
C LEU A 119 -14.81 1.76 -15.18
N GLY A 120 -16.06 2.22 -15.06
CA GLY A 120 -17.18 1.79 -15.90
C GLY A 120 -17.48 0.32 -15.67
N ASP A 121 -17.44 -0.46 -16.74
CA ASP A 121 -17.61 -1.91 -16.70
C ASP A 121 -16.28 -2.67 -16.64
N ARG A 122 -15.11 -2.03 -16.64
CA ARG A 122 -13.81 -2.71 -16.64
C ARG A 122 -13.63 -3.59 -15.40
N PRO A 123 -13.19 -4.85 -15.50
CA PRO A 123 -13.11 -5.74 -14.34
C PRO A 123 -12.18 -5.18 -13.26
N LEU A 124 -12.64 -5.21 -12.02
CA LEU A 124 -11.91 -4.73 -10.85
C LEU A 124 -11.88 -5.80 -9.75
N VAL A 125 -10.70 -6.11 -9.24
CA VAL A 125 -10.55 -6.90 -8.01
C VAL A 125 -9.94 -6.02 -6.94
N VAL A 126 -10.58 -5.95 -5.77
CA VAL A 126 -10.06 -5.27 -4.57
C VAL A 126 -9.71 -6.34 -3.54
N LEU A 127 -8.44 -6.42 -3.15
CA LEU A 127 -7.95 -7.30 -2.10
C LEU A 127 -7.70 -6.48 -0.82
N THR A 128 -8.30 -6.88 0.30
CA THR A 128 -8.13 -6.21 1.60
C THR A 128 -7.42 -7.14 2.57
N ALA A 129 -6.32 -6.68 3.16
CA ALA A 129 -5.62 -7.41 4.21
C ALA A 129 -6.21 -7.06 5.59
N THR A 130 -6.66 -8.05 6.37
CA THR A 130 -7.28 -7.82 7.69
C THR A 130 -6.66 -8.66 8.79
N LYS A 131 -5.45 -9.21 8.58
CA LYS A 131 -4.72 -9.95 9.61
C LYS A 131 -4.64 -9.13 10.90
N PRO A 132 -5.21 -9.64 12.02
CA PRO A 132 -5.18 -8.94 13.29
C PRO A 132 -3.75 -8.68 13.75
N VAL A 133 -3.49 -7.46 14.19
CA VAL A 133 -2.20 -7.09 14.80
C VAL A 133 -2.17 -7.60 16.23
N THR A 134 -1.11 -8.33 16.59
CA THR A 134 -0.90 -8.82 17.96
C THR A 134 -0.17 -7.79 18.83
N LEU A 135 -0.14 -7.99 20.15
CA LEU A 135 0.53 -7.06 21.08
C LEU A 135 2.03 -6.92 20.81
N ASP A 136 2.68 -7.98 20.35
CA ASP A 136 4.11 -8.01 19.99
C ASP A 136 4.41 -7.29 18.67
N GLU A 137 3.42 -7.21 17.77
CA GLU A 137 3.52 -6.50 16.49
C GLU A 137 3.05 -5.04 16.58
N LEU A 138 2.42 -4.65 17.69
CA LEU A 138 1.82 -3.34 17.88
C LEU A 138 2.87 -2.22 17.85
N PRO A 139 2.77 -1.24 16.94
CA PRO A 139 3.69 -0.11 16.91
C PRO A 139 3.63 0.69 18.22
N ARG A 140 4.79 1.16 18.69
CA ARG A 140 4.88 1.92 19.95
C ARG A 140 3.91 3.11 19.94
N GLY A 141 3.13 3.22 21.00
CA GLY A 141 2.18 4.31 21.20
C GLY A 141 0.81 4.08 20.56
N LEU A 142 0.63 3.01 19.76
CA LEU A 142 -0.68 2.60 19.27
C LEU A 142 -1.35 1.64 20.25
N THR A 143 -2.67 1.48 20.09
CA THR A 143 -3.49 0.52 20.86
C THR A 143 -4.09 -0.52 19.91
N LEU A 144 -4.39 -1.72 20.41
CA LEU A 144 -5.10 -2.73 19.62
C LEU A 144 -6.46 -2.22 19.13
N GLU A 145 -7.18 -1.50 19.99
CA GLU A 145 -8.47 -0.88 19.65
C GLU A 145 -8.32 0.10 18.47
N TYR A 146 -7.26 0.91 18.46
CA TYR A 146 -6.99 1.81 17.36
C TYR A 146 -6.70 1.06 16.05
N MET A 147 -5.90 -0.01 16.11
CA MET A 147 -5.62 -0.86 14.94
C MET A 147 -6.87 -1.57 14.42
N GLN A 148 -7.76 -1.99 15.31
CA GLN A 148 -9.04 -2.57 14.95
C GLN A 148 -9.94 -1.55 14.23
N LYS A 149 -10.07 -0.31 14.77
CA LYS A 149 -10.81 0.77 14.10
C LYS A 149 -10.26 1.11 12.73
N LEU A 150 -8.93 1.12 12.57
CA LEU A 150 -8.30 1.30 11.26
C LEU A 150 -8.63 0.16 10.29
N THR A 151 -8.73 -1.08 10.78
CA THR A 151 -9.05 -2.25 9.96
C THR A 151 -10.51 -2.25 9.54
N GLU A 152 -11.43 -1.85 10.41
CA GLU A 152 -12.85 -1.65 10.12
C GLU A 152 -13.03 -0.55 9.06
N LEU A 153 -12.46 0.63 9.29
CA LEU A 153 -12.47 1.73 8.33
C LEU A 153 -11.87 1.32 6.99
N LYS A 154 -10.76 0.57 6.99
CA LYS A 154 -10.13 0.10 5.74
C LYS A 154 -11.07 -0.79 4.93
N GLN A 155 -11.81 -1.69 5.59
CA GLN A 155 -12.78 -2.55 4.89
C GLN A 155 -13.89 -1.72 4.25
N GLU A 156 -14.42 -0.72 4.95
CA GLU A 156 -15.41 0.22 4.39
C GLU A 156 -14.87 0.94 3.17
N LEU A 157 -13.68 1.54 3.29
CA LEU A 157 -13.03 2.27 2.20
C LEU A 157 -12.73 1.36 1.00
N HIS A 158 -12.38 0.10 1.20
CA HIS A 158 -12.15 -0.84 0.11
C HIS A 158 -13.45 -1.33 -0.54
N ALA A 159 -14.54 -1.44 0.23
CA ALA A 159 -15.86 -1.66 -0.33
C ALA A 159 -16.27 -0.49 -1.23
N GLU A 160 -15.96 0.75 -0.83
CA GLU A 160 -16.14 1.95 -1.67
C GLU A 160 -15.28 1.89 -2.95
N LEU A 161 -14.00 1.47 -2.85
CA LEU A 161 -13.17 1.23 -4.05
C LEU A 161 -13.82 0.23 -5.01
N ALA A 162 -14.44 -0.83 -4.51
CA ALA A 162 -15.09 -1.83 -5.35
C ALA A 162 -16.26 -1.25 -6.15
N THR A 163 -16.86 -0.14 -5.72
CA THR A 163 -17.92 0.56 -6.47
C THR A 163 -17.41 1.33 -7.70
N LEU A 164 -16.08 1.45 -7.88
CA LEU A 164 -15.50 2.11 -9.04
C LEU A 164 -15.86 1.39 -10.36
N SER A 165 -16.18 0.09 -10.32
CA SER A 165 -16.61 -0.69 -11.49
C SER A 165 -17.93 -1.40 -11.22
N SER A 166 -18.74 -1.58 -12.26
CA SER A 166 -19.92 -2.44 -12.24
C SER A 166 -19.59 -3.94 -12.35
N SER A 167 -18.37 -4.30 -12.77
CA SER A 167 -17.82 -5.66 -12.72
C SER A 167 -16.69 -5.69 -11.69
N SER A 168 -17.03 -5.86 -10.42
CA SER A 168 -16.05 -5.88 -9.35
C SER A 168 -16.18 -7.07 -8.40
N GLN A 169 -15.05 -7.46 -7.82
CA GLN A 169 -14.99 -8.38 -6.70
C GLN A 169 -14.17 -7.76 -5.55
N HIS A 170 -14.71 -7.85 -4.34
CA HIS A 170 -14.01 -7.46 -3.12
C HIS A 170 -13.70 -8.71 -2.30
N ILE A 171 -12.42 -9.00 -2.11
CA ILE A 171 -11.94 -10.17 -1.39
C ILE A 171 -11.19 -9.71 -0.14
N ILE A 172 -11.63 -10.16 1.02
CA ILE A 172 -11.04 -9.82 2.32
C ILE A 172 -10.23 -11.01 2.81
N SER A 173 -9.03 -10.76 3.32
CA SER A 173 -8.12 -11.79 3.77
C SER A 173 -7.62 -11.55 5.19
N GLU A 174 -8.09 -12.39 6.10
CA GLU A 174 -7.73 -12.36 7.53
C GLU A 174 -6.36 -12.99 7.81
N GLN A 175 -5.72 -13.60 6.81
CA GLN A 175 -4.43 -14.28 6.93
C GLN A 175 -3.26 -13.43 6.40
N SER A 176 -3.55 -12.31 5.72
CA SER A 176 -2.53 -11.40 5.18
C SER A 176 -2.49 -10.08 5.92
N GLY A 177 -1.27 -9.62 6.21
CA GLY A 177 -0.98 -8.23 6.51
C GLY A 177 -0.80 -7.41 5.23
N HIS A 178 -0.31 -6.18 5.39
CA HIS A 178 -0.15 -5.23 4.29
C HIS A 178 0.72 -5.76 3.13
N LEU A 179 1.73 -6.59 3.45
CA LEU A 179 2.61 -7.21 2.46
C LEU A 179 2.02 -8.52 1.96
N MET A 180 0.84 -8.46 1.34
CA MET A 180 0.09 -9.63 0.87
C MET A 180 0.91 -10.55 -0.07
N TYR A 181 1.91 -10.01 -0.77
CA TYR A 181 2.80 -10.77 -1.64
C TYR A 181 3.77 -11.70 -0.89
N PHE A 182 4.04 -11.46 0.40
CA PHE A 182 4.74 -12.42 1.26
C PHE A 182 3.78 -13.42 1.89
N ASP A 183 2.63 -12.95 2.37
CA ASP A 183 1.70 -13.77 3.14
C ASP A 183 0.86 -14.71 2.27
N GLN A 184 0.23 -14.20 1.19
CA GLN A 184 -0.67 -14.93 0.29
C GLN A 184 -0.51 -14.46 -1.17
N PRO A 185 0.63 -14.73 -1.82
CA PRO A 185 0.86 -14.36 -3.22
C PRO A 185 -0.16 -14.98 -4.19
N SER A 186 -0.70 -16.16 -3.87
CA SER A 186 -1.74 -16.81 -4.68
C SER A 186 -2.99 -15.95 -4.82
N LEU A 187 -3.39 -15.22 -3.77
CA LEU A 187 -4.59 -14.37 -3.82
C LEU A 187 -4.44 -13.22 -4.83
N ILE A 188 -3.22 -12.70 -4.97
CA ILE A 188 -2.91 -11.67 -5.98
C ILE A 188 -2.96 -12.28 -7.38
N ILE A 189 -2.37 -13.46 -7.56
CA ILE A 189 -2.37 -14.20 -8.84
C ILE A 189 -3.81 -14.54 -9.26
N ASP A 190 -4.63 -15.05 -8.35
CA ASP A 190 -6.03 -15.38 -8.58
C ASP A 190 -6.85 -14.14 -8.94
N GLY A 191 -6.61 -13.01 -8.27
CA GLY A 191 -7.23 -11.73 -8.63
C GLY A 191 -6.89 -11.28 -10.05
N ILE A 192 -5.63 -11.46 -10.48
CA ILE A 192 -5.21 -11.17 -11.86
C ILE A 192 -5.91 -12.12 -12.84
N HIS A 193 -5.94 -13.42 -12.57
CA HIS A 193 -6.65 -14.38 -13.40
C HIS A 193 -8.13 -14.06 -13.52
N HIS A 194 -8.77 -13.63 -12.42
CA HIS A 194 -10.18 -13.23 -12.43
C HIS A 194 -10.45 -12.08 -13.40
N VAL A 195 -9.61 -11.03 -13.36
CA VAL A 195 -9.71 -9.90 -14.30
C VAL A 195 -9.56 -10.37 -15.75
N VAL A 196 -8.55 -11.20 -16.02
CA VAL A 196 -8.28 -11.72 -17.37
C VAL A 196 -9.41 -12.60 -17.89
N ASP A 197 -9.96 -13.47 -17.05
CA ASP A 197 -11.05 -14.36 -17.43
C ASP A 197 -12.38 -13.63 -17.59
N ASP A 198 -12.64 -12.56 -16.81
CA ASP A 198 -13.81 -11.70 -17.04
C ASP A 198 -13.73 -11.01 -18.41
N LEU A 199 -12.54 -10.55 -18.81
CA LEU A 199 -12.31 -9.97 -20.13
C LEU A 199 -12.53 -10.96 -21.26
N ARG A 200 -12.13 -12.23 -21.09
CA ARG A 200 -12.32 -13.28 -22.10
C ARG A 200 -13.77 -13.71 -22.30
N ARG A 201 -14.65 -13.41 -21.35
CA ARG A 201 -16.08 -13.75 -21.40
C ARG A 201 -16.93 -12.69 -22.10
N ARG A 202 -16.35 -11.54 -22.43
CA ARG A 202 -16.99 -10.44 -23.17
C ARG A 202 -16.77 -10.60 -24.66
#